data_AF-Q866F3-F1
#
_entry.id   AF-Q866F3-F1
#
_cell.length_a   1.000
_cell.length_b   1.000
_cell.length_c   1.000
_cell.angle_alpha   90.00
_cell.angle_beta   90.00
_cell.angle_gamma   90.00
#
_symmetry.space_group_name_H-M   'P 1'
#
loop_
_entity.id
_entity.type
_entity.pdbx_description
1 polymer ?
#
loop_
_entity_poly.entity_id
_entity_poly.type
_entity_poly.pdbx_seq_one_letter_code
_entity_poly.pdbx_strand_id
1 'polypeptide(L)'
;MESKALLLLALSVCLQSLTVSRGGLVAADRITGGKDFRDIESKFALRTPEDTAEDTCHLIPGVTESVANCHFNHSSKTFAVIHGWTVTGMYES
;
A
#
# COMPACT_ATOMS: atom_id res chain seq x y z
N MET A 1 -35.32 32.52 23.51
CA MET A 1 -33.90 32.72 23.15
C MET A 1 -33.47 31.70 22.08
N GLU A 2 -34.36 31.36 21.14
CA GLU A 2 -34.30 30.07 20.43
C GLU A 2 -33.65 30.16 19.04
N SER A 3 -33.88 31.25 18.30
CA SER A 3 -33.47 31.35 16.90
C SER A 3 -31.96 31.56 16.73
N LYS A 4 -31.33 32.32 17.63
CA LYS A 4 -29.90 32.64 17.56
C LYS A 4 -29.02 31.44 17.96
N ALA A 5 -29.51 30.61 18.88
CA ALA A 5 -28.86 29.35 19.27
C ALA A 5 -28.91 28.30 18.15
N LEU A 6 -30.05 28.19 17.46
CA LEU A 6 -30.21 27.33 16.29
C LEU A 6 -29.28 27.72 15.13
N LEU A 7 -29.12 29.03 14.89
CA LEU A 7 -28.22 29.53 13.85
C LEU A 7 -26.75 29.19 14.15
N LEU A 8 -26.33 29.33 15.40
CA LEU A 8 -24.96 29.01 15.84
C LEU A 8 -24.68 27.50 15.76
N LEU A 9 -25.66 26.66 16.13
CA LEU A 9 -25.56 25.21 15.99
C LEU A 9 -25.42 24.80 14.52
N ALA A 10 -26.24 25.37 13.63
CA ALA A 10 -26.16 25.10 12.19
C ALA A 10 -24.82 25.51 11.58
N LEU A 11 -24.29 26.69 11.96
CA LEU A 11 -22.98 27.16 11.51
C LEU A 11 -21.84 26.25 12.01
N SER A 12 -21.94 25.75 13.25
CA SER A 12 -20.94 24.85 13.83
C SER A 12 -20.89 23.49 13.11
N VAL A 13 -22.04 22.93 12.76
CA VAL A 13 -22.16 21.68 11.98
C VAL A 13 -21.63 21.86 10.56
N CYS A 14 -21.90 23.02 9.95
CA CYS A 14 -21.40 23.34 8.60
C CYS A 14 -19.86 23.48 8.58
N LEU A 15 -19.27 24.02 9.65
CA LEU A 15 -17.82 24.17 9.79
C LEU A 15 -17.12 22.82 10.01
N GLN A 16 -17.72 21.91 10.77
CA GLN A 16 -17.20 20.55 10.95
C GLN A 16 -17.25 19.71 9.66
N SER A 17 -18.19 20.03 8.75
CA SER A 17 -18.30 19.38 7.45
C SER A 17 -17.17 19.78 6.48
N LEU A 18 -16.57 20.97 6.67
CA LEU A 18 -15.45 21.46 5.85
C LEU A 18 -14.10 20.86 6.25
N THR A 19 -13.98 20.31 7.47
CA THR A 19 -12.73 19.69 7.95
C THR A 19 -12.61 18.21 7.63
N VAL A 20 -13.68 17.56 7.12
CA VAL A 20 -13.60 16.19 6.55
C VAL A 20 -13.20 16.31 5.06
N SER A 21 -12.09 17.00 4.80
CA SER A 21 -11.44 16.86 3.50
C SER A 21 -10.68 15.53 3.51
N ARG A 22 -11.19 14.59 2.71
CA ARG A 22 -10.54 13.37 2.21
C ARG A 22 -9.03 13.59 1.92
N GLY A 23 -8.19 13.42 2.93
CA GLY A 23 -6.73 13.49 2.78
C GLY A 23 -6.08 12.21 2.23
N GLY A 24 -6.85 11.12 2.04
CA GLY A 24 -6.26 9.80 1.76
C GLY A 24 -6.30 9.30 0.32
N LEU A 25 -7.17 9.85 -0.56
CA LEU A 25 -7.45 9.22 -1.86
C LEU A 25 -6.69 9.81 -3.06
N VAL A 26 -6.16 11.03 -2.96
CA VAL A 26 -5.52 11.72 -4.10
C VAL A 26 -4.00 11.49 -4.17
N ALA A 27 -3.37 11.06 -3.07
CA ALA A 27 -1.92 10.87 -3.02
C ALA A 27 -1.45 9.54 -3.65
N ALA A 28 -2.25 8.47 -3.55
CA ALA A 28 -1.88 7.15 -4.08
C ALA A 28 -1.81 7.12 -5.62
N ASP A 29 -2.67 7.88 -6.29
CA ASP A 29 -2.86 7.87 -7.75
C ASP A 29 -1.61 8.32 -8.54
N ARG A 30 -0.83 9.26 -8.01
CA ARG A 30 0.37 9.76 -8.70
C ARG A 30 1.54 8.79 -8.72
N ILE A 31 1.67 7.92 -7.71
CA ILE A 31 2.80 6.99 -7.63
C ILE A 31 2.58 5.77 -8.53
N THR A 32 1.35 5.25 -8.58
CA THR A 32 1.00 4.13 -9.47
C THR A 32 0.65 4.60 -10.88
N GLY A 33 0.51 5.91 -11.10
CA GLY A 33 0.05 6.48 -12.37
C GLY A 33 -1.37 6.04 -12.73
N GLY A 34 -2.22 5.86 -11.71
CA GLY A 34 -3.57 5.33 -11.85
C GLY A 34 -3.65 3.86 -12.27
N LYS A 35 -2.53 3.11 -12.23
CA LYS A 35 -2.52 1.68 -12.56
C LYS A 35 -3.04 0.87 -11.39
N ASP A 36 -3.95 -0.04 -11.71
CA ASP A 36 -4.33 -1.16 -10.86
C ASP A 36 -3.36 -2.32 -11.12
N PHE A 37 -2.99 -3.03 -10.06
CA PHE A 37 -2.07 -4.18 -10.10
C PHE A 37 -2.69 -5.45 -9.52
N ARG A 38 -3.99 -5.42 -9.23
CA ARG A 38 -4.71 -6.55 -8.58
C ARG A 38 -4.83 -7.79 -9.46
N ASP A 39 -4.55 -7.67 -10.75
CA ASP A 39 -4.50 -8.76 -11.72
C ASP A 39 -3.16 -9.50 -11.73
N ILE A 40 -2.14 -8.99 -11.01
CA ILE A 40 -0.87 -9.69 -10.83
C ILE A 40 -1.06 -10.81 -9.81
N GLU A 41 -1.04 -12.05 -10.28
CA GLU A 41 -1.12 -13.24 -9.43
C GLU A 41 0.23 -13.60 -8.78
N SER A 42 1.35 -13.29 -9.44
CA SER A 42 2.69 -13.59 -8.93
C SER A 42 3.05 -12.76 -7.71
N LYS A 43 3.71 -13.37 -6.73
CA LYS A 43 4.21 -12.68 -5.53
C LYS A 43 5.72 -12.45 -5.61
N PHE A 44 6.18 -11.39 -4.94
CA PHE A 44 7.58 -10.97 -4.96
C PHE A 44 8.14 -10.97 -3.53
N ALA A 45 8.77 -12.06 -3.12
CA ALA A 45 9.41 -12.15 -1.81
C ALA A 45 10.82 -11.53 -1.83
N LEU A 46 11.11 -10.64 -0.89
CA LEU A 46 12.46 -10.13 -0.64
C LEU A 46 13.07 -10.93 0.52
N ARG A 47 13.94 -11.88 0.18
CA ARG A 47 14.68 -12.69 1.15
C ARG A 47 15.93 -11.97 1.64
N THR A 48 16.44 -12.40 2.80
CA THR A 48 17.62 -11.83 3.45
C THR A 48 18.71 -12.89 3.61
N PRO A 49 19.97 -12.51 3.85
CA PRO A 49 21.03 -13.48 4.15
C PRO A 49 20.73 -14.36 5.38
N GLU A 50 19.99 -13.82 6.35
CA GLU A 50 19.63 -14.50 7.59
C GLU A 50 18.41 -15.43 7.44
N ASP A 51 17.48 -15.07 6.55
CA ASP A 51 16.27 -15.86 6.23
C ASP A 51 16.15 -16.07 4.72
N THR A 52 16.59 -17.26 4.28
CA THR A 52 16.75 -17.62 2.86
C THR A 52 15.75 -18.65 2.37
N ALA A 53 15.01 -19.31 3.25
CA ALA A 53 14.10 -20.40 2.90
C ALA A 53 12.66 -19.93 2.74
N GLU A 54 12.21 -19.07 3.65
CA GLU A 54 10.81 -18.66 3.77
C GLU A 54 10.54 -17.33 3.03
N ASP A 55 9.31 -17.17 2.55
CA ASP A 55 8.85 -15.93 1.92
C ASP A 55 8.22 -15.00 2.97
N THR A 56 9.05 -14.46 3.86
CA THR A 56 8.58 -13.69 5.02
C THR A 56 8.21 -12.24 4.71
N CYS A 57 8.84 -11.61 3.72
CA CYS A 57 8.54 -10.24 3.33
C CYS A 57 8.22 -10.08 1.84
N HIS A 58 7.09 -9.45 1.53
CA HIS A 58 6.59 -9.31 0.18
C HIS A 58 6.62 -7.85 -0.29
N LEU A 59 7.19 -7.62 -1.48
CA LEU A 59 7.07 -6.38 -2.22
C LEU A 59 5.73 -6.41 -2.98
N ILE A 60 4.79 -5.54 -2.60
CA ILE A 60 3.43 -5.53 -3.12
C ILE A 60 3.31 -4.42 -4.17
N PRO A 61 2.99 -4.76 -5.44
CA PRO A 61 2.78 -3.76 -6.48
C PRO A 61 1.72 -2.73 -6.08
N GLY A 62 2.04 -1.45 -6.27
CA GLY A 62 1.16 -0.33 -5.91
C GLY A 62 1.17 0.10 -4.44
N VAL A 63 1.83 -0.65 -3.55
CA VAL A 63 1.96 -0.31 -2.13
C VAL A 63 3.41 0.08 -1.84
N THR A 64 3.70 1.38 -1.85
CA THR A 64 5.10 1.85 -1.75
C THR A 64 5.70 1.54 -0.38
N GLU A 65 4.87 1.52 0.65
CA GLU A 65 5.25 1.21 2.04
C GLU A 65 5.82 -0.20 2.18
N SER A 66 5.40 -1.17 1.35
CA SER A 66 5.94 -2.54 1.42
C SER A 66 7.43 -2.58 1.12
N VAL A 67 7.91 -1.69 0.24
CA VAL A 67 9.34 -1.60 -0.13
C VAL A 67 10.19 -1.20 1.07
N ALA A 68 9.73 -0.21 1.83
CA ALA A 68 10.41 0.24 3.05
C ALA A 68 10.30 -0.79 4.18
N ASN A 69 9.12 -1.40 4.35
CA ASN A 69 8.87 -2.42 5.38
C ASN A 69 9.74 -3.67 5.18
N CYS A 70 10.03 -4.04 3.92
CA CYS A 70 10.97 -5.12 3.62
C CYS A 70 12.43 -4.70 3.60
N HIS A 71 12.74 -3.43 3.92
CA HIS A 71 14.10 -2.91 3.95
C HIS A 71 14.85 -3.07 2.61
N PHE A 72 14.12 -2.92 1.50
CA PHE A 72 14.72 -2.96 0.18
C PHE A 72 15.79 -1.87 0.01
N ASN A 73 16.98 -2.27 -0.42
CA ASN A 73 18.11 -1.35 -0.56
C ASN A 73 18.15 -0.73 -1.97
N HIS A 74 17.80 0.55 -2.07
CA HIS A 74 17.79 1.30 -3.33
C HIS A 74 19.18 1.55 -3.95
N SER A 75 20.26 1.35 -3.20
CA SER A 75 21.64 1.58 -3.66
C SER A 75 22.29 0.29 -4.18
N SER A 76 21.72 -0.87 -3.88
CA SER A 76 22.26 -2.18 -4.25
C SER A 76 21.66 -2.69 -5.55
N LYS A 77 22.37 -3.62 -6.20
CA LYS A 77 21.79 -4.38 -7.32
C LYS A 77 20.71 -5.33 -6.79
N THR A 78 19.67 -5.52 -7.59
CA THR A 78 18.57 -6.45 -7.29
C THR A 78 18.71 -7.70 -8.16
N PHE A 79 18.54 -8.87 -7.55
CA PHE A 79 18.47 -10.15 -8.24
C PHE A 79 17.04 -10.69 -8.13
N ALA A 80 16.40 -10.97 -9.25
CA ALA A 80 15.10 -11.63 -9.29
C ALA A 80 15.29 -13.10 -9.66
N VAL A 81 14.90 -14.00 -8.76
CA VAL A 81 14.90 -15.45 -9.00
C VAL A 81 13.49 -15.86 -9.36
N ILE A 82 13.31 -16.39 -10.58
CA ILE A 82 12.01 -16.82 -11.10
C ILE A 82 12.11 -18.33 -11.32
N HIS A 83 11.32 -19.09 -10.58
CA HIS A 83 11.36 -20.55 -10.68
C HIS A 83 10.62 -21.06 -11.94
N GLY A 84 10.91 -22.30 -12.30
CA GLY A 84 10.22 -23.01 -13.37
C GLY A 84 9.04 -23.84 -12.86
N TRP A 85 8.66 -24.83 -13.66
CA TRP A 85 7.60 -25.76 -13.31
C TRP A 85 7.97 -26.64 -12.11
N THR A 86 6.98 -26.95 -11.28
CA THR A 86 7.09 -27.90 -10.18
C THR A 86 5.80 -28.72 -10.08
N VAL A 87 5.92 -30.01 -9.76
CA VAL A 87 4.74 -30.87 -9.51
C VAL A 87 4.05 -30.49 -8.20
N THR A 88 4.85 -30.12 -7.19
CA THR A 88 4.39 -30.02 -5.80
C THR A 88 3.99 -28.61 -5.40
N GLY A 89 4.21 -27.61 -6.25
CA GLY A 89 3.91 -26.21 -5.94
C GLY A 89 4.80 -25.60 -4.85
N MET A 90 5.98 -26.15 -4.57
CA MET A 90 6.86 -25.74 -3.45
C MET A 90 7.20 -24.23 -3.41
N TYR A 91 7.06 -23.53 -4.53
CA TYR A 91 7.32 -22.09 -4.64
C TYR A 91 6.14 -21.31 -5.26
N GLU A 92 4.95 -21.90 -5.35
CA GLU A 92 3.75 -21.26 -5.91
C GLU A 92 3.06 -20.33 -4.89
N SER A 93 3.86 -19.64 -4.06
CA SER A 93 3.44 -18.69 -3.05
C SER A 93 2.61 -17.57 -3.65
#